data_AF-A0A1B8QF34-F1
#
_entry.id   AF-A0A1B8QF34-F1
#
_cell.length_a   1.000
_cell.length_b   1.000
_cell.length_c   1.000
_cell.angle_alpha   90.00
_cell.angle_beta   90.00
_cell.angle_gamma   90.00
#
_symmetry.space_group_name_H-M   'P 1'
#
loop_
_entity.id
_entity.type
_entity.pdbx_description
1 polymer ?
#
loop_
_entity_poly.entity_id
_entity_poly.type
_entity_poly.pdbx_seq_one_letter_code
_entity_poly.pdbx_strand_id
1 'polypeptide(L)'
;MKSLELWQSVNADRQWKEWLNKKGNDGTLIDTDDNVSFIDTETKKAVKITYEPNGKHEFEHWNSDFDSDEYKIDVLNIVFSNIEKAKSELPSILSNFNKN
;
A
#
# COMPACT_ATOMS: atom_id res chain seq x y z
N MET A 1 2.58 -6.04 12.04
CA MET A 1 1.70 -5.83 10.89
C MET A 1 2.40 -6.36 9.66
N LYS A 2 1.84 -7.38 8.99
CA LYS A 2 2.42 -7.96 7.77
C LYS A 2 2.41 -6.97 6.61
N SER A 3 1.40 -6.10 6.53
CA SER A 3 1.33 -5.07 5.49
C SER A 3 2.51 -4.10 5.57
N LEU A 4 2.90 -3.71 6.79
CA LEU A 4 4.11 -2.91 7.04
C LEU A 4 5.40 -3.69 6.75
N GLU A 5 5.47 -4.96 7.14
CA GLU A 5 6.63 -5.83 6.83
C GLU A 5 6.87 -5.93 5.32
N LEU A 6 5.80 -6.13 4.54
CA LEU A 6 5.86 -6.18 3.08
C LEU A 6 6.32 -4.83 2.49
N TRP A 7 5.86 -3.71 3.03
CA TRP A 7 6.34 -2.40 2.60
C TRP A 7 7.85 -2.21 2.86
N GLN A 8 8.32 -2.64 4.03
CA GLN A 8 9.72 -2.51 4.42
C GLN A 8 10.65 -3.40 3.59
N SER A 9 10.17 -4.52 3.04
CA SER A 9 11.00 -5.42 2.24
C SER A 9 11.43 -4.85 0.89
N VAL A 10 10.73 -3.82 0.40
CA VAL A 10 10.98 -3.22 -0.91
C VAL A 10 11.71 -1.88 -0.83
N ASN A 11 12.13 -1.48 0.38
CA ASN A 11 12.89 -0.27 0.71
C ASN A 11 12.78 0.81 -0.37
N ALA A 12 11.59 1.41 -0.47
CA ALA A 12 11.31 2.36 -1.53
C ALA A 12 12.21 3.59 -1.31
N ASP A 13 13.27 3.75 -2.12
CA ASP A 13 14.24 4.86 -2.11
C ASP A 13 13.62 6.26 -2.39
N ARG A 14 12.28 6.38 -2.31
CA ARG A 14 11.51 7.61 -2.50
C ARG A 14 10.91 8.07 -1.17
N GLN A 15 10.66 9.38 -1.06
CA GLN A 15 10.01 10.01 0.10
C GLN A 15 8.50 9.68 0.21
N TRP A 16 8.15 8.40 0.27
CA TRP A 16 6.81 7.97 0.59
C TRP A 16 6.46 8.36 2.03
N LYS A 17 5.37 9.10 2.22
CA LYS A 17 4.88 9.51 3.54
C LYS A 17 3.73 8.61 3.94
N GLU A 18 3.62 8.30 5.24
CA GLU A 18 2.40 7.70 5.78
C GLU A 18 1.20 8.58 5.42
N TRP A 19 0.10 7.97 4.97
CA TRP A 19 -1.10 8.70 4.56
C TRP A 19 -2.30 8.32 5.42
N LEU A 20 -3.19 7.46 4.92
CA LEU A 20 -4.43 7.06 5.59
C LEU A 20 -4.23 5.89 6.57
N ASN A 21 -3.10 5.87 7.28
CA ASN A 21 -2.86 4.88 8.33
C ASN A 21 -3.75 5.19 9.54
N LYS A 22 -4.73 4.32 9.83
CA LYS A 22 -5.70 4.53 10.91
C LYS A 22 -5.08 4.28 12.29
N LYS A 23 -4.25 5.21 12.76
CA LYS A 23 -3.81 5.33 14.15
C LYS A 23 -4.73 6.31 14.89
N GLY A 24 -5.20 5.92 16.07
CA GLY A 24 -5.87 6.77 17.04
C GLY A 24 -4.94 7.87 17.51
N ASN A 25 -5.50 8.91 18.13
CA ASN A 25 -4.72 10.01 18.70
C ASN A 25 -3.72 9.56 19.79
N ASP A 26 -3.88 8.35 20.31
CA ASP A 26 -3.02 7.66 21.28
C ASP A 26 -2.04 6.65 20.63
N GLY A 27 -2.03 6.57 19.30
CA GLY A 27 -1.22 5.63 18.52
C GLY A 27 -1.80 4.22 18.39
N THR A 28 -2.99 3.95 18.93
CA THR A 28 -3.66 2.64 18.80
C THR A 28 -4.22 2.43 17.40
N LEU A 29 -4.26 1.20 16.89
CA LEU A 29 -4.93 0.91 15.62
C LEU A 29 -6.44 1.05 15.80
N ILE A 30 -7.09 1.96 15.05
CA ILE A 30 -8.55 2.14 15.08
C ILE A 30 -9.25 1.02 14.30
N ASP A 31 -8.52 0.37 13.39
CA ASP A 31 -9.00 -0.68 12.51
C ASP A 31 -8.43 -2.04 12.94
N THR A 32 -9.25 -3.09 12.87
CA THR A 32 -8.80 -4.47 13.14
C THR A 32 -8.03 -5.06 11.96
N ASP A 33 -8.14 -4.44 10.79
CA ASP A 33 -7.52 -4.90 9.56
C ASP A 33 -6.05 -4.47 9.49
N ASP A 34 -5.16 -5.40 9.13
CA ASP A 34 -3.74 -5.15 8.95
C ASP A 34 -3.51 -4.44 7.61
N ASN A 35 -3.68 -3.12 7.61
CA ASN A 35 -3.48 -2.27 6.44
C ASN A 35 -2.53 -1.09 6.70
N VAL A 36 -1.81 -0.69 5.65
CA VAL A 36 -1.00 0.53 5.61
C VAL A 36 -1.16 1.23 4.26
N SER A 37 -1.02 2.54 4.26
CA SER A 37 -1.10 3.40 3.09
C SER A 37 0.01 4.44 3.10
N PHE A 38 0.64 4.63 1.95
CA PHE A 38 1.70 5.60 1.73
C PHE A 38 1.38 6.47 0.52
N ILE A 39 1.82 7.72 0.53
CA ILE A 39 1.64 8.69 -0.55
C ILE A 39 2.96 9.36 -0.92
N ASP A 40 3.17 9.53 -2.22
CA ASP A 40 4.14 10.43 -2.81
C ASP A 40 3.37 11.63 -3.40
N THR A 41 3.46 12.77 -2.71
CA THR A 41 2.76 14.00 -3.08
C THR A 41 3.36 14.69 -4.31
N GLU A 42 4.62 14.40 -4.64
CA GLU A 42 5.29 14.98 -5.82
C GLU A 42 4.77 14.30 -7.09
N THR A 43 4.66 12.98 -7.05
CA THR A 43 4.17 12.18 -8.20
C THR A 43 2.66 11.95 -8.18
N LYS A 44 1.96 12.42 -7.15
CA LYS A 44 0.51 12.20 -6.91
C LYS A 44 0.15 10.71 -6.96
N LYS A 45 0.94 9.88 -6.30
CA LYS A 45 0.73 8.42 -6.23
C LYS A 45 0.55 7.96 -4.81
N ALA A 46 -0.29 6.97 -4.61
CA ALA A 46 -0.46 6.30 -3.33
C ALA A 46 -0.33 4.79 -3.50
N VAL A 47 0.08 4.12 -2.42
CA VAL A 47 0.10 2.67 -2.31
C VAL A 47 -0.69 2.30 -1.07
N LYS A 48 -1.67 1.41 -1.21
CA LYS A 48 -2.43 0.81 -0.11
C LYS A 48 -2.15 -0.68 -0.07
N ILE A 49 -1.70 -1.18 1.07
CA ILE A 49 -1.40 -2.60 1.30
C ILE A 49 -2.32 -3.12 2.39
N THR A 50 -3.02 -4.23 2.11
CA THR A 50 -3.92 -4.90 3.06
C THR A 50 -3.52 -6.36 3.18
N TYR A 51 -3.30 -6.84 4.40
CA TYR A 51 -3.08 -8.24 4.70
C TYR A 51 -4.41 -8.92 5.07
N GLU A 52 -4.81 -9.90 4.29
CA GLU A 52 -6.04 -10.68 4.49
C GLU A 52 -5.68 -12.16 4.69
N PRO A 53 -5.52 -12.66 5.94
CA PRO A 53 -5.05 -14.03 6.19
C PRO A 53 -5.96 -15.11 5.61
N ASN A 54 -7.26 -14.83 5.49
CA ASN A 54 -8.28 -15.72 4.92
C ASN A 54 -8.73 -15.27 3.51
N GLY A 55 -7.96 -14.39 2.86
CA GLY A 55 -8.26 -13.88 1.53
C GLY A 55 -8.27 -14.99 0.47
N LYS A 56 -9.13 -14.84 -0.55
CA LYS A 56 -9.27 -15.81 -1.65
C LYS A 56 -8.01 -15.92 -2.52
N HIS A 57 -7.25 -14.85 -2.62
CA HIS A 57 -6.06 -14.74 -3.44
C HIS A 57 -4.82 -14.62 -2.56
N GLU A 58 -3.73 -15.30 -2.97
CA GLU A 58 -2.45 -15.20 -2.27
C GLU A 58 -1.83 -13.81 -2.37
N PHE A 59 -2.03 -13.17 -3.51
CA PHE A 59 -1.58 -11.84 -3.85
C PHE A 59 -2.44 -11.32 -5.02
N GLU A 60 -2.97 -10.11 -4.89
CA GLU A 60 -3.77 -9.41 -5.89
C GLU A 60 -3.42 -7.93 -5.85
N HIS A 61 -3.44 -7.27 -7.01
CA HIS A 61 -3.24 -5.83 -7.09
C HIS A 61 -4.08 -5.20 -8.21
N TRP A 62 -4.44 -3.94 -8.02
CA TRP A 62 -5.10 -3.14 -9.05
C TRP A 62 -4.83 -1.65 -8.84
N ASN A 63 -4.96 -0.87 -9.90
CA ASN A 63 -4.89 0.58 -9.81
C ASN A 63 -6.31 1.15 -9.69
N SER A 64 -6.47 2.16 -8.85
CA SER A 64 -7.67 2.98 -8.75
C SER A 64 -7.28 4.45 -8.66
N ASP A 65 -8.21 5.35 -8.84
CA ASP A 65 -7.96 6.78 -8.69
C ASP A 65 -8.68 7.28 -7.43
N PHE A 66 -7.99 8.07 -6.61
CA PHE A 66 -8.63 8.91 -5.61
C PHE A 66 -8.83 10.29 -6.22
N ASP A 67 -10.08 10.54 -6.61
CA ASP A 67 -10.49 11.78 -7.25
C ASP A 67 -11.21 12.66 -6.21
N SER A 68 -10.57 13.77 -5.87
CA SER A 68 -11.22 14.90 -5.20
C SER A 68 -11.18 16.07 -6.16
N ASP A 69 -12.13 17.00 -6.05
CA ASP A 69 -12.34 18.11 -7.01
C ASP A 69 -11.07 18.92 -7.38
N GLU A 70 -10.00 18.84 -6.59
CA GLU A 70 -8.72 19.54 -6.79
C GLU A 70 -7.52 18.61 -7.06
N TYR A 71 -7.63 17.31 -6.81
CA TYR A 71 -6.51 16.36 -6.87
C TYR A 71 -6.95 14.97 -7.34
N LYS A 72 -6.37 14.54 -8.47
CA LYS A 72 -6.29 13.14 -8.88
C LYS A 72 -5.03 12.50 -8.31
N ILE A 73 -5.19 11.43 -7.54
CA ILE A 73 -4.10 10.61 -7.00
C ILE A 73 -4.27 9.19 -7.55
N ASP A 74 -3.25 8.67 -8.24
CA ASP A 74 -3.26 7.27 -8.68
C ASP A 74 -2.92 6.38 -7.49
N VAL A 75 -3.73 5.36 -7.22
CA VAL A 75 -3.61 4.49 -6.05
C VAL A 75 -3.36 3.05 -6.51
N LEU A 76 -2.21 2.50 -6.15
CA LEU A 76 -1.94 1.07 -6.26
C LEU A 76 -2.49 0.37 -5.01
N ASN A 77 -3.50 -0.48 -5.19
CA ASN A 77 -4.04 -1.32 -4.14
C ASN A 77 -3.38 -2.70 -4.21
N ILE A 78 -2.95 -3.21 -3.07
CA ILE A 78 -2.32 -4.52 -2.89
C ILE A 78 -3.06 -5.24 -1.78
N VAL A 79 -3.53 -6.45 -2.07
CA VAL A 79 -4.12 -7.36 -1.10
C VAL A 79 -3.34 -8.67 -1.13
N PHE A 80 -2.98 -9.20 0.03
CA PHE A 80 -2.22 -10.45 0.09
C PHE A 80 -2.56 -11.29 1.31
N SER A 81 -2.44 -12.61 1.16
CA SER A 81 -2.49 -13.58 2.26
C SER A 81 -1.16 -14.35 2.41
N ASN A 82 -0.34 -14.36 1.36
CA ASN A 82 0.98 -15.00 1.33
C ASN A 82 2.10 -13.94 1.21
N ILE A 83 2.84 -13.73 2.30
CA ILE A 83 3.87 -12.68 2.37
C ILE A 83 5.09 -12.97 1.48
N GLU A 84 5.47 -14.23 1.32
CA GLU A 84 6.65 -14.58 0.52
C GLU A 84 6.38 -14.35 -0.97
N LYS A 85 5.17 -14.70 -1.43
CA LYS A 85 4.71 -14.36 -2.78
C LYS A 85 4.67 -12.85 -2.99
N ALA A 86 4.10 -12.12 -2.03
CA ALA A 86 4.02 -10.67 -2.11
C ALA A 86 5.40 -10.01 -2.17
N LYS A 87 6.37 -10.46 -1.36
CA LYS A 87 7.77 -9.99 -1.40
C LYS A 87 8.43 -10.23 -2.76
N SER A 88 8.10 -11.35 -3.42
CA SER A 88 8.61 -11.68 -4.74
C SER A 88 8.02 -10.81 -5.86
N GLU A 89 6.73 -10.47 -5.79
CA GLU A 89 6.02 -9.78 -6.88
C GLU A 89 6.08 -8.25 -6.76
N LEU A 90 5.99 -7.73 -5.53
CA LEU A 90 5.86 -6.29 -5.23
C LEU A 90 6.94 -5.40 -5.87
N PRO A 91 8.25 -5.75 -5.90
CA PRO A 91 9.27 -4.91 -6.52
C PRO A 91 8.98 -4.59 -8.00
N SER A 92 8.53 -5.59 -8.75
CA SER A 92 8.22 -5.43 -10.19
C SER A 92 7.01 -4.53 -10.41
N ILE A 93 5.98 -4.68 -9.57
CA ILE A 93 4.74 -3.91 -9.62
C ILE A 93 5.00 -2.46 -9.25
N LEU A 94 5.76 -2.20 -8.18
CA LEU A 94 6.15 -0.85 -7.79
C LEU A 94 7.02 -0.17 -8.84
N SER A 95 7.95 -0.89 -9.46
CA SER A 95 8.77 -0.33 -10.55
C SER A 95 7.89 0.12 -11.72
N ASN A 96 6.93 -0.71 -12.13
CA ASN A 96 6.01 -0.37 -13.23
C ASN A 96 5.07 0.78 -12.84
N PHE A 97 4.51 0.74 -11.64
CA PHE A 97 3.65 1.79 -11.14
C PHE A 97 4.35 3.14 -11.07
N ASN A 98 5.64 3.17 -10.71
CA ASN A 98 6.43 4.40 -10.65
C ASN A 98 6.85 4.97 -12.01
N LYS A 99 6.83 4.17 -13.09
CA LYS A 99 7.19 4.60 -14.46
C LYS A 99 6.05 5.26 -15.22
N ASN A 100 4.82 4.81 -14.97
CA ASN A 100 3.61 5.38 -15.56
C ASN A 100 3.31 6.77 -14.99
#